data_AF-A0A9P6NJ63-F1
#
_entry.id   AF-A0A9P6NJ63-F1
#
_cell.length_a   1.000
_cell.length_b   1.000
_cell.length_c   1.000
_cell.angle_alpha   90.00
_cell.angle_beta   90.00
_cell.angle_gamma   90.00
#
_symmetry.space_group_name_H-M   'P 1'
#
loop_
_entity.id
_entity.type
_entity.pdbx_description
1 polymer ?
#
loop_
_entity_poly.entity_id
_entity_poly.type
_entity_poly.pdbx_seq_one_letter_code
_entity_poly.pdbx_strand_id
1 'polypeptide(L)'
;MSEEISQELKAQADALKAEGNTLYKSRDFPAAIIAYEKAFSLNPDPVYLNNLAACYFEQGDYDACIKECNRAVEEGRERRVDYKIVAKSFARMGSAYFKKGEYDAAIKNLEKSLTEHRTPEVLAKLKEVRFDLFQTFLIT
;
A
#
# COMPACT_ATOMS: atom_id res chain seq x y z
N MET A 1 -13.17 6.71 -30.39
CA MET A 1 -11.84 7.36 -30.47
C MET A 1 -11.26 7.74 -29.12
N SER A 2 -11.81 8.68 -28.34
CA SER A 2 -11.23 9.06 -27.03
C SER A 2 -11.36 7.96 -25.94
N GLU A 3 -12.50 7.27 -25.89
CA GLU A 3 -12.74 6.17 -24.93
C GLU A 3 -11.93 4.91 -25.26
N GLU A 4 -11.75 4.59 -26.55
CA GLU A 4 -10.94 3.45 -26.99
C GLU A 4 -9.47 3.62 -26.61
N ILE A 5 -8.92 4.83 -26.81
CA ILE A 5 -7.55 5.17 -26.38
C ILE A 5 -7.42 5.04 -24.86
N SER A 6 -8.41 5.51 -24.09
CA SER A 6 -8.41 5.36 -22.63
C SER A 6 -8.47 3.90 -22.17
N GLN A 7 -9.25 3.06 -22.86
CA GLN A 7 -9.35 1.63 -22.56
C GLN A 7 -8.06 0.88 -22.91
N GLU A 8 -7.43 1.24 -24.03
CA GLU A 8 -6.17 0.65 -24.46
C GLU A 8 -5.02 1.00 -23.50
N LEU A 9 -4.92 2.26 -23.07
CA LEU A 9 -3.97 2.70 -22.04
C LEU A 9 -4.17 1.96 -20.72
N LYS A 10 -5.43 1.75 -20.31
CA LYS A 10 -5.76 0.96 -19.13
C LYS A 10 -5.33 -0.50 -19.29
N ALA A 11 -5.56 -1.11 -20.44
CA ALA A 11 -5.15 -2.49 -20.71
C ALA A 11 -3.62 -2.63 -20.67
N GLN A 12 -2.88 -1.66 -21.23
CA GLN A 12 -1.42 -1.61 -21.15
C GLN A 12 -0.93 -1.44 -19.70
N ALA A 13 -1.56 -0.56 -18.92
CA ALA A 13 -1.26 -0.39 -17.50
C ALA A 13 -1.51 -1.69 -16.70
N ASP A 14 -2.59 -2.41 -16.99
CA ASP A 14 -2.91 -3.67 -16.34
C ASP A 14 -1.95 -4.81 -16.73
N ALA A 15 -1.44 -4.81 -17.97
CA ALA A 15 -0.37 -5.72 -18.39
C ALA A 15 0.94 -5.44 -17.62
N LEU A 16 1.34 -4.16 -17.49
CA LEU A 16 2.50 -3.76 -16.69
C LEU A 16 2.33 -4.11 -15.21
N LYS A 17 1.12 -3.98 -14.66
CA LYS A 17 0.82 -4.46 -13.29
C LYS A 17 1.02 -5.97 -13.19
N ALA A 18 0.57 -6.75 -14.17
CA ALA A 18 0.74 -8.20 -14.17
C ALA A 18 2.22 -8.60 -14.25
N GLU A 19 3.00 -7.90 -15.06
CA GLU A 19 4.47 -8.02 -15.12
C GLU A 19 5.10 -7.68 -13.76
N GLY A 20 4.77 -6.52 -13.18
CA GLY A 20 5.23 -6.11 -11.86
C GLY A 20 4.87 -7.11 -10.76
N ASN A 21 3.69 -7.74 -10.83
CA ASN A 21 3.28 -8.78 -9.88
C ASN A 21 4.14 -10.04 -10.03
N THR A 22 4.55 -10.36 -11.25
CA THR A 22 5.43 -11.51 -11.54
C THR A 22 6.83 -11.23 -11.00
N LEU A 23 7.37 -10.05 -11.26
CA LEU A 23 8.65 -9.58 -10.75
C LEU A 23 8.67 -9.53 -9.21
N TYR A 24 7.59 -9.04 -8.59
CA TYR A 24 7.42 -9.03 -7.14
C TYR A 24 7.49 -10.45 -6.55
N LYS A 25 6.81 -11.41 -7.17
CA LYS A 25 6.86 -12.82 -6.74
C LYS A 25 8.25 -13.44 -6.89
N SER A 26 8.99 -13.03 -7.92
CA SER A 26 10.40 -13.38 -8.12
C SER A 26 11.36 -12.62 -7.20
N ARG A 27 10.85 -11.75 -6.31
CA ARG A 27 11.62 -10.86 -5.42
C ARG A 27 12.51 -9.85 -6.16
N ASP A 28 12.27 -9.62 -7.45
CA ASP A 28 12.89 -8.53 -8.20
C ASP A 28 12.10 -7.24 -7.99
N PHE A 29 12.25 -6.68 -6.80
CA PHE A 29 11.55 -5.47 -6.39
C PHE A 29 11.94 -4.22 -7.21
N PRO A 30 13.23 -3.99 -7.57
CA PRO A 30 13.61 -2.86 -8.41
C PRO A 30 12.91 -2.87 -9.78
N ALA A 31 12.86 -4.03 -10.45
CA ALA A 31 12.16 -4.14 -11.73
C ALA A 31 10.63 -3.99 -11.56
N ALA A 32 10.07 -4.57 -10.49
CA ALA A 32 8.65 -4.43 -10.18
C ALA A 32 8.23 -2.97 -9.94
N ILE A 33 9.06 -2.18 -9.24
CA ILE A 33 8.87 -0.74 -9.02
C ILE A 33 8.71 -0.01 -10.36
N ILE A 34 9.65 -0.22 -11.29
CA ILE A 34 9.63 0.42 -12.61
C ILE A 34 8.36 0.05 -13.37
N ALA A 35 7.93 -1.21 -13.31
CA ALA A 35 6.71 -1.67 -13.96
C ALA A 35 5.45 -0.99 -13.40
N TYR A 36 5.34 -0.86 -12.08
CA TYR A 36 4.19 -0.19 -11.44
C TYR A 36 4.18 1.33 -11.66
N GLU A 37 5.33 1.99 -11.66
CA GLU A 37 5.42 3.43 -11.97
C GLU A 37 4.98 3.72 -13.41
N LYS A 38 5.40 2.87 -14.36
CA LYS A 38 4.94 2.96 -15.75
C LYS A 38 3.43 2.70 -15.85
N ALA A 39 2.91 1.70 -15.13
CA ALA A 39 1.46 1.43 -15.10
C ALA A 39 0.67 2.65 -14.62
N PHE A 40 1.12 3.28 -13.53
CA PHE A 40 0.50 4.49 -12.98
C PHE A 40 0.59 5.68 -13.95
N SER A 41 1.70 5.82 -14.68
CA SER A 41 1.88 6.89 -15.66
C SER A 41 0.95 6.76 -16.87
N LEU A 42 0.61 5.53 -17.27
CA LEU A 42 -0.33 5.26 -18.36
C LEU A 42 -1.79 5.43 -17.92
N ASN A 43 -2.12 4.93 -16.73
CA ASN A 43 -3.43 5.05 -16.13
C ASN A 43 -3.28 5.25 -14.61
N PRO A 44 -3.55 6.45 -14.07
CA PRO A 44 -3.35 6.66 -12.65
C PRO A 44 -4.45 5.93 -11.85
N ASP A 45 -4.04 4.85 -11.18
CA ASP A 45 -4.88 4.02 -10.31
C ASP A 45 -4.12 3.74 -8.99
N PRO A 46 -4.73 4.01 -7.82
CA PRO A 46 -4.11 3.75 -6.52
C PRO A 46 -3.78 2.27 -6.26
N VAL A 47 -4.32 1.33 -7.03
CA VAL A 47 -3.91 -0.08 -6.99
C VAL A 47 -2.43 -0.23 -7.36
N TYR A 48 -1.95 0.49 -8.38
CA TYR A 48 -0.56 0.42 -8.79
C TYR A 48 0.38 1.00 -7.71
N LEU A 49 0.00 2.12 -7.10
CA LEU A 49 0.74 2.72 -5.97
C LEU A 49 0.77 1.81 -4.75
N ASN A 50 -0.32 1.08 -4.48
CA ASN A 50 -0.35 0.07 -3.42
C ASN A 50 0.65 -1.07 -3.68
N ASN A 51 0.75 -1.53 -4.91
CA ASN A 51 1.71 -2.59 -5.25
C ASN A 51 3.15 -2.07 -5.22
N LEU A 52 3.37 -0.83 -5.63
CA LEU A 52 4.66 -0.13 -5.50
C LEU A 52 5.09 -0.03 -4.03
N ALA A 53 4.18 0.40 -3.15
CA ALA A 53 4.44 0.47 -1.71
C ALA A 53 4.77 -0.91 -1.11
N ALA A 54 4.16 -1.99 -1.62
CA ALA A 54 4.52 -3.35 -1.20
C ALA A 54 5.97 -3.69 -1.57
N CYS A 55 6.47 -3.28 -2.74
CA CYS A 55 7.86 -3.50 -3.13
C CYS A 55 8.83 -2.81 -2.15
N TYR A 56 8.58 -1.55 -1.82
CA TYR A 56 9.39 -0.81 -0.85
C TYR A 56 9.34 -1.43 0.55
N PHE A 57 8.17 -1.89 0.98
CA PHE A 57 8.02 -2.60 2.25
C PHE A 57 8.89 -3.86 2.33
N GLU A 58 8.92 -4.67 1.27
CA GLU A 58 9.75 -5.88 1.20
C GLU A 58 11.25 -5.58 1.08
N GLN A 59 11.63 -4.45 0.50
CA GLN A 59 13.01 -3.96 0.49
C GLN A 59 13.46 -3.42 1.86
N GLY A 60 12.53 -3.19 2.79
CA GLY A 60 12.79 -2.56 4.08
C GLY A 60 12.84 -1.02 4.02
N ASP A 61 12.56 -0.42 2.86
CA ASP A 61 12.42 1.03 2.73
C ASP A 61 11.00 1.45 3.18
N TYR A 62 10.84 1.53 4.49
CA TYR A 62 9.55 1.84 5.10
C TYR A 62 9.12 3.28 4.86
N ASP A 63 10.05 4.22 4.69
CA ASP A 63 9.73 5.62 4.42
C ASP A 63 9.19 5.81 2.99
N ALA A 64 9.80 5.16 1.99
CA ALA A 64 9.25 5.12 0.64
C ALA A 64 7.90 4.40 0.60
N CYS A 65 7.75 3.28 1.32
CA CYS A 65 6.46 2.59 1.45
C CYS A 65 5.37 3.53 1.99
N ILE A 66 5.64 4.28 3.06
CA ILE A 66 4.68 5.21 3.66
C ILE A 66 4.32 6.33 2.68
N LYS A 67 5.30 6.89 1.98
CA LYS A 67 5.09 7.93 0.97
C LYS A 67 4.14 7.45 -0.14
N GLU A 68 4.40 6.28 -0.70
CA GLU A 68 3.58 5.73 -1.79
C GLU A 68 2.19 5.30 -1.33
N CYS A 69 2.04 4.80 -0.10
CA CYS A 69 0.72 4.56 0.48
C CYS A 69 -0.08 5.86 0.69
N ASN A 70 0.55 6.96 1.13
CA ASN A 70 -0.14 8.26 1.25
C ASN A 70 -0.63 8.74 -0.13
N ARG A 71 0.22 8.65 -1.16
CA ARG A 71 -0.19 8.96 -2.54
C ARG A 71 -1.38 8.09 -2.98
N ALA A 72 -1.38 6.80 -2.65
CA ALA A 72 -2.50 5.90 -2.96
C ALA A 72 -3.81 6.31 -2.26
N VAL A 73 -3.73 6.82 -1.03
CA VAL A 73 -4.91 7.35 -0.30
C VAL A 73 -5.43 8.63 -0.95
N GLU A 74 -4.54 9.56 -1.33
CA GLU A 74 -4.89 10.81 -1.99
C GLU A 74 -5.58 10.56 -3.33
N GLU A 75 -4.94 9.79 -4.22
CA GLU A 75 -5.49 9.40 -5.53
C GLU A 75 -6.80 8.60 -5.38
N GLY A 76 -6.87 7.71 -4.39
CA GLY A 76 -8.07 6.91 -4.15
C GLY A 76 -9.26 7.76 -3.72
N ARG A 77 -9.04 8.78 -2.91
CA ARG A 77 -10.10 9.72 -2.48
C ARG A 77 -10.53 10.63 -3.61
N GLU A 78 -9.58 11.16 -4.38
CA GLU A 78 -9.88 12.01 -5.55
C GLU A 78 -10.71 11.28 -6.59
N ARG A 79 -10.31 10.05 -6.92
CA ARG A 79 -10.96 9.21 -7.95
C ARG A 79 -12.19 8.46 -7.44
N ARG A 80 -12.52 8.58 -6.16
CA ARG A 80 -13.64 7.88 -5.49
C ARG A 80 -13.61 6.36 -5.72
N VAL A 81 -12.41 5.78 -5.60
CA VAL A 81 -12.24 4.32 -5.73
C VAL A 81 -12.87 3.58 -4.55
N ASP A 82 -12.98 2.26 -4.65
CA ASP A 82 -13.46 1.40 -3.56
C ASP A 82 -12.66 1.67 -2.27
N TYR A 83 -13.39 1.94 -1.19
CA TYR A 83 -12.86 2.19 0.16
C TYR A 83 -11.91 1.07 0.63
N LYS A 84 -12.03 -0.15 0.11
CA LYS A 84 -11.11 -1.28 0.36
C LYS A 84 -9.68 -0.99 -0.09
N ILE A 85 -9.49 -0.23 -1.17
CA ILE A 85 -8.16 0.13 -1.68
C ILE A 85 -7.50 1.15 -0.74
N VAL A 86 -8.27 2.13 -0.29
CA VAL A 86 -7.83 3.11 0.70
C VAL A 86 -7.49 2.41 2.03
N ALA A 87 -8.34 1.48 2.48
CA ALA A 87 -8.09 0.67 3.67
C ALA A 87 -6.77 -0.12 3.57
N LYS A 88 -6.50 -0.79 2.43
CA LYS A 88 -5.25 -1.52 2.20
C LYS A 88 -4.02 -0.61 2.30
N SER A 89 -4.12 0.62 1.80
CA SER A 89 -3.04 1.61 1.87
C SER A 89 -2.71 1.96 3.33
N PHE A 90 -3.74 2.25 4.14
CA PHE A 90 -3.58 2.50 5.57
C PHE A 90 -3.06 1.28 6.34
N ALA A 91 -3.51 0.06 6.02
CA ALA A 91 -3.02 -1.16 6.65
C ALA A 91 -1.51 -1.37 6.40
N ARG A 92 -1.04 -1.10 5.18
CA ARG A 92 0.37 -1.19 4.84
C ARG A 92 1.19 -0.09 5.53
N MET A 93 0.71 1.14 5.61
CA MET A 93 1.36 2.20 6.40
C MET A 93 1.49 1.78 7.86
N GLY A 94 0.42 1.23 8.45
CA GLY A 94 0.44 0.73 9.82
C GLY A 94 1.51 -0.35 10.03
N SER A 95 1.64 -1.26 9.07
CA SER A 95 2.69 -2.29 9.09
C SER A 95 4.10 -1.70 8.93
N ALA A 96 4.28 -0.69 8.08
CA ALA A 96 5.56 -0.01 7.89
C ALA A 96 6.00 0.74 9.15
N TYR A 97 5.11 1.52 9.76
CA TYR A 97 5.37 2.19 11.03
C TYR A 97 5.71 1.21 12.15
N PHE A 98 5.01 0.08 12.22
CA PHE A 98 5.31 -0.97 13.20
C PHE A 98 6.73 -1.52 13.02
N LYS A 99 7.16 -1.76 11.77
CA LYS A 99 8.54 -2.21 11.48
C LYS A 99 9.60 -1.15 11.80
N LYS A 100 9.25 0.14 11.77
CA LYS A 100 10.10 1.24 12.24
C LYS A 100 10.13 1.40 13.77
N GLY A 101 9.29 0.67 14.51
CA GLY A 101 9.13 0.86 15.97
C GLY A 101 8.27 2.08 16.34
N GLU A 102 7.61 2.72 15.37
CA GLU A 102 6.72 3.86 15.60
C GLU A 102 5.30 3.36 15.91
N TYR A 103 5.13 2.76 17.10
CA TYR A 103 3.89 2.05 17.48
C TYR A 103 2.63 2.92 17.47
N ASP A 104 2.70 4.17 17.94
CA ASP A 104 1.56 5.08 17.94
C ASP A 104 1.07 5.40 16.52
N ALA A 105 2.02 5.67 15.61
CA ALA A 105 1.72 5.90 14.20
C ALA A 105 1.17 4.63 13.54
N ALA A 106 1.67 3.45 13.91
CA ALA A 106 1.16 2.17 13.44
C ALA A 106 -0.30 1.96 13.86
N ILE A 107 -0.61 2.13 15.16
CA ILE A 107 -1.97 2.01 15.72
C ILE A 107 -2.92 2.96 15.00
N LYS A 108 -2.55 4.23 14.88
CA LYS A 108 -3.38 5.26 14.23
C LYS A 108 -3.72 4.89 12.78
N ASN A 109 -2.76 4.37 12.01
CA ASN A 109 -3.02 3.99 10.63
C ASN A 109 -3.82 2.68 10.51
N LEU A 110 -3.58 1.70 11.37
CA LEU A 110 -4.39 0.47 11.41
C LEU A 110 -5.84 0.77 11.80
N GLU A 111 -6.08 1.69 12.74
CA GLU A 111 -7.43 2.14 13.10
C GLU A 111 -8.13 2.82 11.92
N LYS A 112 -7.45 3.74 11.22
CA LYS A 112 -7.98 4.33 9.98
C LYS A 112 -8.34 3.27 8.95
N SER A 113 -7.48 2.26 8.76
CA SER A 113 -7.79 1.14 7.86
C SER A 113 -9.08 0.42 8.27
N LEU A 114 -9.30 0.18 9.57
CA LEU A 114 -10.51 -0.50 10.06
C LEU A 114 -11.76 0.36 9.96
N THR A 115 -11.62 1.69 10.02
CA THR A 115 -12.73 2.63 9.77
C THR A 115 -13.15 2.59 8.30
N GLU A 116 -12.19 2.55 7.37
CA GLU A 116 -12.49 2.46 5.93
C GLU A 116 -13.03 1.07 5.56
N HIS A 117 -12.37 0.00 6.01
CA HIS A 117 -12.83 -1.39 5.82
C HIS A 117 -12.33 -2.30 6.94
N ARG A 118 -13.24 -2.73 7.80
CA ARG A 118 -12.92 -3.62 8.91
C ARG A 118 -12.59 -5.03 8.41
N THR A 119 -11.37 -5.49 8.67
CA THR A 119 -10.91 -6.84 8.31
C THR A 119 -10.32 -7.56 9.53
N PRO A 120 -10.51 -8.89 9.67
CA PRO A 120 -9.93 -9.66 10.77
C PRO A 120 -8.40 -9.58 10.82
N GLU A 121 -7.74 -9.53 9.66
CA GLU A 121 -6.29 -9.48 9.53
C GLU A 121 -5.72 -8.19 10.14
N VAL A 122 -6.31 -7.04 9.78
CA VAL A 122 -5.90 -5.74 10.32
C VAL A 122 -6.22 -5.63 11.81
N LEU A 123 -7.34 -6.22 12.25
CA LEU A 123 -7.69 -6.26 13.67
C LEU A 123 -6.69 -7.10 14.49
N ALA A 124 -6.25 -8.24 13.96
CA ALA A 124 -5.22 -9.06 14.60
C ALA A 124 -3.89 -8.29 14.68
N LYS A 125 -3.51 -7.61 13.59
CA LYS A 125 -2.31 -6.77 13.57
C LYS A 125 -2.38 -5.63 14.57
N LEU A 126 -3.50 -4.94 14.68
CA LEU A 126 -3.70 -3.88 15.67
C LEU A 126 -3.53 -4.39 17.11
N LYS A 127 -4.02 -5.60 17.40
CA LYS A 127 -3.84 -6.22 18.71
C LYS A 127 -2.37 -6.56 18.99
N GLU A 128 -1.65 -7.09 18.00
CA GLU A 128 -0.21 -7.36 18.07
C GLU A 128 0.58 -6.07 18.38
N VAL A 129 0.37 -5.01 17.60
CA VAL A 129 1.08 -3.73 17.78
C VAL A 129 0.83 -3.14 19.18
N ARG A 130 -0.41 -3.20 19.68
CA ARG A 130 -0.76 -2.71 21.03
C ARG A 130 -0.13 -3.55 22.13
N PHE A 131 -0.04 -4.87 21.94
CA PHE A 131 0.62 -5.76 22.89
C PHE A 131 2.12 -5.43 22.98
N ASP A 132 2.79 -5.25 21.85
CA ASP A 132 4.22 -4.91 21.82
C ASP A 132 4.51 -3.54 22.42
N LEU A 133 3.65 -2.56 22.16
CA LEU A 133 3.73 -1.24 22.80
C LEU A 133 3.64 -1.36 24.33
N PHE A 134 2.69 -2.15 24.83
CA PHE A 134 2.53 -2.40 26.26
C PHE A 134 3.75 -3.08 26.88
N GLN A 135 4.34 -4.07 26.19
CA GLN A 135 5.58 -4.71 26.66
C GLN A 135 6.75 -3.72 26.72
N THR A 136 6.87 -2.83 25.74
CA THR A 136 7.94 -1.81 25.71
C THR A 136 7.90 -0.93 26.97
N PHE A 137 6.70 -0.57 27.44
CA PHE A 137 6.52 0.22 28.67
C PHE A 137 6.74 -0.57 29.97
N LEU A 138 6.67 -1.90 29.95
CA LEU A 138 6.92 -2.72 31.15
C LEU A 138 8.42 -2.93 31.45
N ILE A 139 9.29 -2.70 30.47
CA ILE A 139 10.73 -3.01 30.55
C ILE A 139 11.57 -1.71 30.66
N THR A 140 10.92 -0.54 30.69
CA THR A 140 11.53 0.79 30.87
C THR A 140 11.20 1.38 32.23
#